data_AF-A0A537U246-F1
#
_entry.id   AF-A0A537U246-F1
#
_cell.length_a   1.000
_cell.length_b   1.000
_cell.length_c   1.000
_cell.angle_alpha   90.00
_cell.angle_beta   90.00
_cell.angle_gamma   90.00
#
_symmetry.space_group_name_H-M   'P 1'
#
loop_
_entity.id
_entity.type
_entity.pdbx_description
1 polymer ?
#
loop_
_entity_poly.entity_id
_entity_poly.type
_entity_poly.pdbx_seq_one_letter_code
_entity_poly.pdbx_strand_id
1 'polypeptide(L)' 'MASVVSSQSNTTLVSHFDCPGGGQVWVEGTILYIGHMRWPSGTTIVDVADPRHPRQLATIDLPQGWHSHKVRVA' A
#
# COMPACT_ATOMS: atom_id res chain seq x y z
N MET A 1 21.91 13.83 -5.36
CA MET A 1 21.04 12.64 -5.46
C MET A 1 21.85 11.43 -5.02
N ALA A 2 21.86 11.10 -3.74
CA ALA A 2 22.56 9.91 -3.26
C ALA A 2 21.63 8.70 -3.47
N SER A 3 22.06 7.74 -4.26
CA SER A 3 21.40 6.44 -4.37
C SER A 3 21.50 5.76 -3.01
N VAL A 4 20.41 5.72 -2.25
CA VAL A 4 20.32 4.90 -1.04
C VAL A 4 20.34 3.45 -1.51
N VAL A 5 21.45 2.75 -1.27
CA VAL A 5 21.48 1.30 -1.45
C VAL A 5 20.77 0.71 -0.23
N SER A 6 19.53 0.27 -0.41
CA SER A 6 18.79 -0.46 0.62
C SER A 6 19.50 -1.78 0.92
N SER A 7 19.82 -2.05 2.19
CA SER A 7 20.29 -3.38 2.58
C SER A 7 19.14 -4.37 2.43
N GLN A 8 19.37 -5.43 1.65
CA GLN A 8 18.47 -6.56 1.46
C GLN A 8 19.28 -7.86 1.50
N SER A 9 18.69 -8.94 1.99
CA SER A 9 19.29 -10.28 1.95
C SER A 9 18.30 -11.27 1.34
N ASN A 10 18.77 -12.11 0.41
CA ASN A 10 17.98 -13.14 -0.27
C ASN A 10 16.64 -12.64 -0.89
N THR A 11 16.57 -11.35 -1.20
CA THR A 11 15.38 -10.67 -1.75
C THR A 11 15.85 -9.63 -2.75
N THR A 12 14.99 -9.31 -3.71
CA THR A 12 15.23 -8.27 -4.72
C THR A 12 13.96 -7.47 -4.89
N LEU A 13 14.09 -6.14 -4.95
CA LEU A 13 12.99 -5.25 -5.31
C LEU A 13 12.48 -5.56 -6.73
N VAL A 14 11.19 -5.89 -6.86
CA VAL A 14 10.54 -6.14 -8.17
C VAL A 14 9.93 -4.85 -8.73
N SER A 15 9.27 -4.07 -7.89
CA SER A 15 8.66 -2.78 -8.21
C SER A 15 8.41 -1.99 -6.92
N HIS A 16 7.98 -0.74 -7.04
CA HIS A 16 7.41 0.04 -5.95
C HIS A 16 6.07 0.64 -6.37
N PHE A 17 5.23 0.93 -5.38
CA PHE A 17 3.94 1.61 -5.58
C PHE A 17 3.85 2.73 -4.55
N ASP A 18 3.97 3.97 -5.04
CA ASP A 18 3.98 5.15 -4.17
C ASP A 18 2.55 5.48 -3.73
N CYS A 19 2.35 5.59 -2.42
CA CYS A 19 1.07 5.94 -1.81
C CYS A 19 1.29 6.67 -0.48
N PRO A 20 0.26 7.27 0.13
CA PRO A 20 0.40 7.98 1.40
C PRO A 20 1.03 7.14 2.53
N GLY A 21 0.78 5.83 2.53
CA GLY A 21 1.38 4.86 3.45
C GLY A 21 1.10 5.09 4.94
N GLY A 22 2.01 4.59 5.79
CA GLY A 22 2.02 4.80 7.23
C GLY A 22 1.08 3.92 8.07
N GLY A 23 0.25 3.10 7.45
CA GLY A 23 -0.60 2.12 8.14
C GLY A 23 -0.30 0.68 7.75
N GLN A 24 -1.27 -0.20 7.99
CA GLN A 24 -1.19 -1.63 7.74
C GLN A 24 -1.36 -1.95 6.24
N VAL A 25 -0.69 -3.04 5.82
CA VAL A 25 -0.97 -3.71 4.56
C VAL A 25 -1.59 -5.10 4.79
N TRP A 26 -2.49 -5.51 3.92
CA TRP A 26 -3.10 -6.85 3.90
C TRP A 26 -3.25 -7.35 2.46
N VAL A 27 -2.98 -8.63 2.21
CA VAL A 27 -3.12 -9.23 0.87
C VAL A 27 -4.13 -10.39 0.92
N GLU A 28 -5.04 -10.41 -0.05
CA GLU A 28 -5.97 -11.51 -0.30
C GLU A 28 -5.96 -11.85 -1.79
N GLY A 29 -5.52 -13.07 -2.13
CA GLY A 29 -5.28 -13.45 -3.51
C GLY A 29 -4.27 -12.51 -4.18
N THR A 30 -4.72 -11.78 -5.22
CA THR A 30 -3.92 -10.78 -5.94
C THR A 30 -4.26 -9.35 -5.55
N ILE A 31 -5.06 -9.13 -4.51
CA ILE A 31 -5.48 -7.80 -4.08
C ILE A 31 -4.72 -7.39 -2.82
N LEU A 32 -4.01 -6.27 -2.93
CA LEU A 32 -3.32 -5.59 -1.84
C LEU A 32 -4.20 -4.44 -1.32
N TYR A 33 -4.41 -4.43 -0.01
CA TYR A 33 -5.10 -3.38 0.72
C TYR A 33 -4.09 -2.62 1.58
N ILE A 34 -4.06 -1.29 1.46
CA ILE A 34 -3.13 -0.41 2.17
C ILE A 34 -3.95 0.60 2.98
N GLY A 35 -4.01 0.42 4.30
CA GLY A 35 -4.57 1.42 5.20
C GLY A 35 -3.58 2.56 5.41
N HIS A 36 -4.04 3.81 5.35
CA HIS A 36 -3.19 4.99 5.52
C HIS A 36 -3.34 5.62 6.91
N MET A 37 -2.27 6.28 7.37
CA MET A 37 -2.24 6.81 8.74
C MET A 37 -3.10 8.05 8.96
N ARG A 38 -3.22 8.92 7.96
CA ARG A 38 -3.76 10.27 8.13
C ARG A 38 -4.86 10.57 7.11
N TRP A 39 -5.92 11.21 7.58
CA TRP A 39 -6.87 11.93 6.72
C TRP A 39 -6.12 12.90 5.78
N PRO A 40 -6.52 13.05 4.50
CA PRO A 40 -7.70 12.47 3.85
C PRO A 40 -7.54 11.04 3.33
N SER A 41 -6.37 10.42 3.53
CA SER A 41 -6.08 9.12 2.94
C SER A 41 -6.74 8.02 3.75
N GLY A 42 -7.72 7.33 3.16
CA GLY A 42 -8.35 6.14 3.74
C GLY A 42 -7.60 4.86 3.40
N THR A 43 -8.23 3.95 2.66
CA THR A 43 -7.59 2.68 2.23
C THR A 43 -7.40 2.67 0.72
N THR A 44 -6.18 2.43 0.24
CA THR A 44 -5.91 2.20 -1.18
C THR A 44 -5.96 0.70 -1.49
N ILE A 45 -6.69 0.34 -2.54
CA ILE A 45 -6.84 -1.04 -3.02
C ILE A 45 -6.06 -1.15 -4.33
N VAL A 46 -5.17 -2.14 -4.42
CA VAL A 46 -4.22 -2.32 -5.52
C VAL A 46 -4.30 -3.75 -6.03
N ASP A 47 -4.42 -3.91 -7.34
CA ASP A 47 -4.22 -5.17 -8.04
C ASP A 47 -2.72 -5.41 -8.19
N VAL A 48 -2.24 -6.52 -7.61
CA VAL A 48 -0.85 -6.96 -7.63
C VAL A 48 -0.70 -8.31 -8.34
N ALA A 49 -1.63 -8.67 -9.24
CA ALA A 49 -1.53 -9.89 -10.05
C ALA A 49 -0.26 -9.93 -10.90
N ASP A 50 0.14 -8.80 -11.49
CA ASP A 50 1.48 -8.58 -12.02
C ASP A 50 2.29 -7.74 -11.01
N PRO A 51 3.22 -8.34 -10.24
CA PRO A 51 4.00 -7.61 -9.24
C PRO A 51 4.99 -6.60 -9.86
N ARG A 52 5.22 -6.63 -11.18
CA ARG A 52 6.04 -5.61 -11.87
C ARG A 52 5.23 -4.36 -12.21
N HIS A 53 3.90 -4.47 -12.28
CA HIS A 53 3.01 -3.37 -12.63
C HIS A 53 1.79 -3.31 -11.69
N PRO A 54 1.98 -2.99 -10.39
CA PRO A 54 0.87 -2.80 -9.48
C PRO A 54 -0.09 -1.73 -9.99
N ARG A 55 -1.40 -2.00 -9.93
CA ARG A 55 -2.42 -1.10 -10.46
C ARG A 55 -3.43 -0.73 -9.39
N GLN A 56 -3.55 0.56 -9.09
CA GLN A 56 -4.59 1.04 -8.19
C GLN A 56 -5.97 0.72 -8.77
N LEU A 57 -6.80 0.06 -7.96
CA LEU A 57 -8.19 -0.27 -8.29
C LEU A 57 -9.14 0.81 -7.77
N ALA A 58 -8.98 1.18 -6.51
CA ALA A 58 -9.89 2.08 -5.82
C ALA A 58 -9.24 2.69 -4.58
N THR A 59 -9.89 3.71 -4.04
CA THR A 59 -9.61 4.25 -2.71
C THR A 59 -10.92 4.30 -1.94
N ILE A 60 -10.91 3.81 -0.71
CA ILE A 60 -11.99 4.00 0.25
C ILE A 60 -11.70 5.31 0.96
N ASP A 61 -12.61 6.27 0.83
CA ASP A 61 -12.50 7.57 1.47
C ASP A 61 -12.62 7.48 2.99
N LEU A 62 -12.08 8.51 3.64
CA LEU A 62 -12.06 8.62 5.09
C LEU A 62 -12.78 9.91 5.51
N PRO A 63 -13.78 9.84 6.40
CA PRO A 63 -14.41 11.04 6.94
C PRO A 63 -13.38 11.95 7.65
N GLN A 64 -13.66 13.26 7.67
CA GLN A 64 -12.77 14.24 8.28
C GLN A 64 -12.49 13.92 9.76
N GLY A 65 -11.20 13.93 10.12
CA GLY A 65 -10.74 13.70 11.50
C GLY A 65 -10.58 12.22 11.89
N TRP A 66 -10.93 11.28 11.02
CA TRP A 66 -10.77 9.86 11.28
C TRP A 66 -9.35 9.38 10.98
N HIS A 67 -8.97 8.25 11.58
CA HIS A 67 -7.72 7.52 11.30
C HIS A 67 -8.07 6.08 10.91
N SER A 68 -7.58 5.60 9.76
CA SER A 68 -7.87 4.26 9.22
C SER A 68 -6.60 3.52 8.83
N HIS A 69 -5.70 3.34 9.81
CA HIS A 69 -4.39 2.72 9.61
C HIS A 69 -4.38 1.19 9.80
N LYS A 70 -5.55 0.57 10.00
CA LYS A 70 -5.70 -0.88 10.13
C LYS A 70 -6.69 -1.36 9.08
N VAL A 71 -6.33 -2.43 8.36
CA VAL A 71 -7.17 -3.00 7.31
C VAL A 71 -7.18 -4.51 7.43
N ARG A 72 -8.37 -5.09 7.24
CA ARG A 72 -8.60 -6.54 7.20
C ARG A 72 -9.77 -6.84 6.28
N VAL A 73 -9.66 -7.94 5.54
CA VAL A 73 -10.74 -8.49 4.72
C VAL A 73 -11.02 -9.94 5.14
N ALA A 74 -12.18 -10.46 4.74
CA ALA A 74 -12.77 -11.72 5.20
C ALA A 74 -12.99 -12.69 4.04
#